data_AF-A0AAW5KSM7-F1
#
_entry.id   AF-A0AAW5KSM7-F1
#
_cell.length_a   1.000
_cell.length_b   1.000
_cell.length_c   1.000
_cell.angle_alpha   90.00
_cell.angle_beta   90.00
_cell.angle_gamma   90.00
#
_symmetry.space_group_name_H-M   'P 1'
#
loop_
_entity.id
_entity.type
_entity.pdbx_description
1 polymer ?
#
loop_
_entity_poly.entity_id
_entity_poly.type
_entity_poly.pdbx_seq_one_letter_code
_entity_poly.pdbx_strand_id
1 'polypeptide(L)'
;MNGYVYLVGAGPGDEGLITKKAIECLNRADIVLYDRLLNPSFLNYTKETCELIYCGKMPKNHTMRQEMINSHLLQFAKEGKIVVRLKGGDPSIFGRVGEEAETLASANIPYEIVPGITSSIAASIYAGIPLTHRDYSNSVTLLTGHAKGPLSNHGKYNSSYNSDTIAYYMGIKNLPTICENLLQAGKKEDTPVAVIEWGTTGKQRVVTGTLSTIVSIVKNKNISNPSMTIVGDVVSLRNQISWKERKPLHSKKVLFTSATNKKSAIKQMLQESGAEIYQIPTFKKKEYTLTSEQINKIFNVDRLVFCSADSVDILMQSCSKYHKDIRSLQAELQYMNLSIQEKLMQYGLFSKPAQFSSNSTIYLGRNINRIAVIQEKIGAGSYMMTHEYTIDHRFDEIHSRILSEFSWDSIVFEGRASIDTFLAEIKRLGFINILTLPFSYTDVPTLHYANKVGFHSVDHQLQETLMKKDMVRQ
;
A
#
# COMPACT_ATOMS: atom_id res chain seq x y z
N MET A 1 -18.81 -25.31 -11.52
CA MET A 1 -17.43 -25.28 -12.04
C MET A 1 -16.53 -24.93 -10.88
N ASN A 2 -15.38 -25.60 -10.75
CA ASN A 2 -14.38 -25.21 -9.75
C ASN A 2 -13.85 -23.81 -10.07
N GLY A 3 -13.55 -23.05 -9.02
CA GLY A 3 -12.88 -21.76 -9.07
C GLY A 3 -11.39 -21.91 -9.35
N TYR A 4 -10.63 -20.84 -9.13
CA TYR A 4 -9.21 -20.75 -9.48
C TYR A 4 -8.41 -20.12 -8.35
N VAL A 5 -7.22 -20.64 -8.07
CA VAL A 5 -6.36 -20.13 -6.98
C VAL A 5 -5.08 -19.51 -7.52
N TYR A 6 -4.79 -18.27 -7.12
CA TYR A 6 -3.50 -17.62 -7.36
C TYR A 6 -2.66 -17.61 -6.07
N LEU A 7 -1.46 -18.15 -6.10
CA LEU A 7 -0.46 -18.07 -5.03
C LEU A 7 0.53 -16.95 -5.37
N VAL A 8 0.38 -15.78 -4.74
CA VAL A 8 0.96 -14.51 -5.24
C VAL A 8 1.97 -13.92 -4.27
N GLY A 9 3.16 -13.58 -4.79
CA GLY A 9 4.16 -12.78 -4.08
C GLY A 9 3.85 -11.29 -4.15
N ALA A 10 3.68 -10.65 -3.00
CA ALA A 10 3.44 -9.21 -2.90
C ALA A 10 4.72 -8.36 -2.91
N GLY A 11 5.88 -8.99 -2.73
CA GLY A 11 7.12 -8.27 -2.50
C GLY A 11 7.37 -7.94 -1.00
N PRO A 12 8.48 -7.26 -0.70
CA PRO A 12 9.02 -7.12 0.67
C PRO A 12 8.30 -6.09 1.55
N GLY A 13 7.48 -5.21 0.96
CA GLY A 13 6.72 -4.20 1.70
C GLY A 13 6.49 -2.91 0.91
N ASP A 14 7.50 -2.43 0.17
CA ASP A 14 7.34 -1.28 -0.74
C ASP A 14 6.26 -1.57 -1.80
N GLU A 15 5.27 -0.68 -1.89
CA GLU A 15 4.15 -0.84 -2.82
C GLU A 15 4.64 -0.85 -4.27
N GLY A 16 5.72 -0.12 -4.59
CA GLY A 16 6.29 -0.06 -5.92
C GLY A 16 7.01 -1.35 -6.38
N LEU A 17 7.21 -2.32 -5.48
CA LEU A 17 7.86 -3.59 -5.79
C LEU A 17 6.87 -4.75 -6.07
N ILE A 18 5.56 -4.49 -6.01
CA ILE A 18 4.58 -5.48 -6.44
C ILE A 18 4.64 -5.66 -7.97
N THR A 19 4.48 -6.89 -8.44
CA THR A 19 4.48 -7.16 -9.88
C THR A 19 3.15 -6.74 -10.51
N LYS A 20 3.18 -6.34 -11.79
CA LYS A 20 1.95 -6.04 -12.55
C LYS A 20 0.96 -7.21 -12.53
N LYS A 21 1.47 -8.44 -12.64
CA LYS A 21 0.66 -9.66 -12.60
C LYS A 21 -0.01 -9.89 -11.24
N ALA A 22 0.68 -9.58 -10.15
CA ALA A 22 0.08 -9.64 -8.82
C ALA A 22 -1.09 -8.64 -8.68
N ILE A 23 -0.95 -7.41 -9.20
CA ILE A 23 -2.06 -6.43 -9.26
C ILE A 23 -3.23 -6.98 -10.09
N GLU A 24 -2.96 -7.56 -11.26
CA GLU A 24 -4.00 -8.17 -12.12
C GLU A 24 -4.73 -9.33 -11.42
N CYS A 25 -4.05 -10.13 -10.61
CA CYS A 25 -4.68 -11.16 -9.77
C CYS A 25 -5.57 -10.55 -8.68
N LEU A 26 -5.09 -9.53 -7.96
CA LEU A 26 -5.84 -8.87 -6.90
C LEU A 26 -7.11 -8.19 -7.43
N ASN A 27 -7.04 -7.55 -8.60
CA ASN A 27 -8.21 -6.92 -9.24
C ASN A 27 -9.32 -7.92 -9.57
N ARG A 28 -8.98 -9.19 -9.82
CA ARG A 28 -9.94 -10.26 -10.19
C ARG A 28 -10.49 -11.01 -8.98
N ALA A 29 -9.75 -11.02 -7.87
CA ALA A 29 -10.04 -11.83 -6.69
C ALA A 29 -11.47 -11.63 -6.16
N ASP A 30 -12.17 -12.72 -5.89
CA ASP A 30 -13.37 -12.73 -5.05
C ASP A 30 -12.99 -12.76 -3.57
N ILE A 31 -11.86 -13.41 -3.25
CA ILE A 31 -11.34 -13.54 -1.89
C ILE A 31 -9.82 -13.40 -1.90
N VAL A 32 -9.28 -12.64 -0.95
CA VAL A 32 -7.83 -12.57 -0.67
C VAL A 32 -7.50 -13.11 0.72
N LEU A 33 -6.68 -14.16 0.78
CA LEU A 33 -6.07 -14.67 2.00
C LEU A 33 -4.68 -14.04 2.19
N TYR A 34 -4.49 -13.22 3.23
CA TYR A 34 -3.26 -12.43 3.42
C TYR A 34 -2.59 -12.61 4.79
N ASP A 35 -1.26 -12.46 4.80
CA ASP A 35 -0.45 -12.62 6.01
C ASP A 35 -0.31 -11.33 6.83
N ARG A 36 0.16 -11.46 8.08
CA ARG A 36 0.33 -10.36 9.04
C ARG A 36 1.29 -9.26 8.59
N LEU A 37 2.44 -9.65 8.06
CA LEU A 37 3.54 -8.73 7.74
C LEU A 37 3.37 -8.03 6.38
N LEU A 38 2.27 -8.31 5.69
CA LEU A 38 1.94 -7.69 4.42
C LEU A 38 1.67 -6.20 4.62
N ASN A 39 2.20 -5.35 3.73
CA ASN A 39 1.76 -3.96 3.63
C ASN A 39 0.28 -3.93 3.21
N PRO A 40 -0.65 -3.41 4.05
CA PRO A 40 -2.07 -3.44 3.72
C PRO A 40 -2.44 -2.61 2.49
N SER A 41 -1.57 -1.69 2.05
CA SER A 41 -1.80 -0.89 0.84
C SER A 41 -2.00 -1.76 -0.40
N PHE A 42 -1.42 -2.97 -0.45
CA PHE A 42 -1.65 -3.92 -1.53
C PHE A 42 -3.12 -4.36 -1.65
N LEU A 43 -3.87 -4.36 -0.55
CA LEU A 43 -5.28 -4.79 -0.57
C LEU A 43 -6.19 -3.74 -1.23
N ASN A 44 -5.71 -2.51 -1.45
CA ASN A 44 -6.41 -1.49 -2.24
C ASN A 44 -6.51 -1.86 -3.73
N TYR A 45 -5.72 -2.81 -4.23
CA TYR A 45 -5.85 -3.35 -5.59
C TYR A 45 -6.99 -4.36 -5.72
N THR A 46 -7.69 -4.70 -4.64
CA THR A 46 -8.83 -5.63 -4.71
C THR A 46 -10.09 -4.89 -5.16
N LYS A 47 -10.96 -5.59 -5.90
CA LYS A 47 -12.30 -5.08 -6.17
C LYS A 47 -13.09 -4.90 -4.86
N GLU A 48 -14.05 -3.99 -4.87
CA GLU A 48 -14.80 -3.57 -3.67
C GLU A 48 -15.67 -4.69 -3.06
N THR A 49 -16.00 -5.70 -3.87
CA THR A 49 -16.76 -6.88 -3.44
C THR A 49 -15.87 -8.02 -2.94
N CYS A 50 -14.55 -7.88 -3.01
CA CYS A 50 -13.62 -8.93 -2.59
C CYS A 50 -13.61 -9.07 -1.07
N GLU A 51 -13.75 -10.29 -0.56
CA GLU A 51 -13.58 -10.59 0.85
C GLU A 51 -12.08 -10.61 1.22
N LEU A 52 -11.72 -10.04 2.38
CA LEU A 52 -10.35 -10.01 2.87
C LEU A 52 -10.24 -10.91 4.10
N ILE A 53 -9.49 -12.01 3.99
CA ILE A 53 -9.33 -13.01 5.04
C ILE A 53 -7.91 -12.95 5.59
N TYR A 54 -7.82 -12.57 6.85
CA TYR A 54 -6.56 -12.50 7.57
C TYR A 54 -6.08 -13.88 8.04
N CYS A 55 -4.86 -14.29 7.64
CA CYS A 55 -4.28 -15.60 7.98
C CYS A 55 -3.25 -15.55 9.12
N GLY A 56 -2.98 -14.38 9.70
CA GLY A 56 -1.94 -14.21 10.72
C GLY A 56 -2.39 -14.47 12.16
N LYS A 57 -1.43 -14.47 13.10
CA LYS A 57 -1.70 -14.60 14.54
C LYS A 57 -2.45 -13.36 15.04
N MET A 58 -3.70 -13.49 15.48
CA MET A 58 -4.37 -12.47 16.28
C MET A 58 -3.91 -12.57 17.75
N PRO A 59 -3.88 -11.46 18.51
CA PRO A 59 -3.52 -11.48 19.94
C PRO A 59 -4.43 -12.34 20.84
N LYS A 60 -5.59 -12.82 20.33
CA LYS A 60 -6.58 -13.58 21.11
C LYS A 60 -7.13 -14.84 20.44
N ASN A 61 -6.74 -15.17 19.20
CA ASN A 61 -7.19 -16.38 18.50
C ASN A 61 -6.01 -17.32 18.21
N HIS A 62 -6.27 -18.62 18.35
CA HIS A 62 -5.35 -19.66 17.95
C HIS A 62 -4.93 -19.47 16.50
N THR A 63 -3.62 -19.57 16.25
CA THR A 63 -2.98 -19.55 14.93
C THR A 63 -3.81 -20.28 13.87
N MET A 64 -4.08 -19.66 12.72
CA MET A 64 -4.55 -20.40 11.55
C MET A 64 -3.40 -21.34 11.15
N ARG A 65 -3.54 -22.62 11.47
CA ARG A 65 -2.54 -23.63 11.08
C ARG A 65 -2.46 -23.68 9.56
N GLN A 66 -1.31 -24.08 9.02
CA GLN A 66 -1.14 -24.22 7.56
C GLN A 66 -2.26 -25.09 6.95
N GLU A 67 -2.70 -26.13 7.65
CA GLU A 67 -3.84 -26.98 7.29
C GLU A 67 -5.15 -26.22 7.12
N MET A 68 -5.41 -25.21 7.96
CA MET A 68 -6.62 -24.38 7.90
C MET A 68 -6.55 -23.38 6.74
N ILE A 69 -5.36 -22.81 6.46
CA ILE A 69 -5.15 -22.00 5.25
C ILE A 69 -5.46 -22.86 4.02
N ASN A 70 -4.87 -24.05 3.94
CA ASN A 70 -5.08 -24.97 2.83
C ASN A 70 -6.56 -25.37 2.69
N SER A 71 -7.23 -25.62 3.82
CA SER A 71 -8.68 -25.92 3.84
C SER A 71 -9.51 -24.76 3.28
N HIS A 72 -9.22 -23.52 3.66
CA HIS A 72 -9.90 -22.34 3.11
C HIS A 72 -9.66 -22.17 1.60
N LEU A 73 -8.41 -22.37 1.14
CA LEU A 73 -8.11 -22.32 -0.31
C LEU A 73 -8.98 -23.33 -1.08
N LEU A 74 -9.06 -24.57 -0.58
CA LEU A 74 -9.88 -25.61 -1.19
C LEU A 74 -11.37 -25.30 -1.13
N GLN A 75 -11.87 -24.84 0.03
CA GLN A 75 -13.27 -24.52 0.22
C GLN A 75 -13.73 -23.45 -0.78
N PHE A 76 -13.07 -22.29 -0.78
CA PHE A 76 -13.47 -21.18 -1.63
C PHE A 76 -13.30 -21.49 -3.13
N ALA A 77 -12.27 -22.25 -3.50
CA ALA A 77 -12.13 -22.71 -4.87
C ALA A 77 -13.27 -23.67 -5.26
N LYS A 78 -13.70 -24.59 -4.39
CA LYS A 78 -14.85 -25.48 -4.66
C LYS A 78 -16.18 -24.73 -4.76
N GLU A 79 -16.29 -23.56 -4.11
CA GLU A 79 -17.41 -22.64 -4.25
C GLU A 79 -17.41 -21.87 -5.60
N GLY A 80 -16.42 -22.10 -6.48
CA GLY A 80 -16.34 -21.45 -7.79
C GLY A 80 -15.64 -20.09 -7.77
N LYS A 81 -15.04 -19.69 -6.63
CA LYS A 81 -14.44 -18.36 -6.45
C LYS A 81 -13.03 -18.25 -7.02
N ILE A 82 -12.65 -17.03 -7.41
CA ILE A 82 -11.26 -16.66 -7.68
C ILE A 82 -10.59 -16.29 -6.36
N VAL A 83 -9.69 -17.13 -5.89
CA VAL A 83 -9.01 -16.98 -4.61
C VAL A 83 -7.57 -16.51 -4.83
N VAL A 84 -7.15 -15.48 -4.12
CA VAL A 84 -5.73 -15.05 -4.10
C VAL A 84 -5.15 -15.30 -2.72
N ARG A 85 -4.12 -16.13 -2.65
CA ARG A 85 -3.25 -16.27 -1.49
C ARG A 85 -2.10 -15.28 -1.61
N LEU A 86 -2.22 -14.14 -0.95
CA LEU A 86 -1.23 -13.06 -1.02
C LEU A 86 -0.19 -13.19 0.09
N LYS A 87 1.08 -13.34 -0.30
CA LYS A 87 2.20 -13.65 0.60
C LYS A 87 3.27 -12.56 0.51
N GLY A 88 3.91 -12.23 1.62
CA GLY A 88 5.04 -11.30 1.62
C GLY A 88 6.25 -11.90 0.89
N GLY A 89 7.01 -11.07 0.19
CA GLY A 89 8.18 -11.47 -0.58
C GLY A 89 7.79 -12.32 -1.81
N ASP A 90 8.53 -13.40 -2.02
CA ASP A 90 8.27 -14.40 -3.05
C ASP A 90 7.67 -15.68 -2.43
N PRO A 91 6.62 -16.30 -3.01
CA PRO A 91 5.98 -17.49 -2.45
C PRO A 91 6.93 -18.70 -2.33
N SER A 92 7.90 -18.82 -3.24
CA SER A 92 8.82 -19.96 -3.32
C SER A 92 9.96 -19.91 -2.30
N ILE A 93 10.29 -18.72 -1.79
CA ILE A 93 11.41 -18.52 -0.86
C ILE A 93 10.90 -18.53 0.58
N PHE A 94 11.01 -19.67 1.25
CA PHE A 94 10.54 -19.89 2.63
C PHE A 94 9.04 -19.55 2.86
N GLY A 95 8.25 -19.45 1.79
CA GLY A 95 6.84 -19.10 1.83
C GLY A 95 5.89 -20.29 1.94
N ARG A 96 6.37 -21.53 1.87
CA ARG A 96 5.53 -22.77 1.90
C ARG A 96 4.58 -22.92 0.71
N VAL A 97 4.84 -22.25 -0.43
CA VAL A 97 3.99 -22.36 -1.63
C VAL A 97 3.90 -23.79 -2.16
N GLY A 98 4.94 -24.62 -1.97
CA GLY A 98 4.92 -26.02 -2.40
C GLY A 98 3.83 -26.83 -1.69
N GLU A 99 3.68 -26.66 -0.38
CA GLU A 99 2.65 -27.35 0.42
C GLU A 99 1.23 -26.88 0.04
N GLU A 100 1.07 -25.58 -0.22
CA GLU A 100 -0.18 -24.99 -0.67
C GLU A 100 -0.55 -25.52 -2.07
N ALA A 101 0.40 -25.56 -3.00
CA ALA A 101 0.23 -26.05 -4.37
C ALA A 101 -0.05 -27.56 -4.42
N GLU A 102 0.67 -28.38 -3.65
CA GLU A 102 0.45 -29.83 -3.57
C GLU A 102 -0.98 -30.16 -3.10
N THR A 103 -1.48 -29.39 -2.12
CA THR A 103 -2.86 -29.55 -1.62
C THR A 103 -3.89 -29.23 -2.70
N LEU A 104 -3.67 -28.17 -3.49
CA LEU A 104 -4.56 -27.78 -4.60
C LEU A 104 -4.53 -28.81 -5.74
N ALA A 105 -3.33 -29.26 -6.11
CA ALA A 105 -3.13 -30.28 -7.14
C ALA A 105 -3.82 -31.60 -6.78
N SER A 106 -3.65 -32.07 -5.55
CA SER A 106 -4.27 -33.31 -5.04
C SER A 106 -5.80 -33.26 -5.06
N ALA A 107 -6.39 -32.06 -4.98
CA ALA A 107 -7.82 -31.84 -5.04
C ALA A 107 -8.35 -31.49 -6.44
N ASN A 108 -7.51 -31.55 -7.48
CA ASN A 108 -7.84 -31.14 -8.85
C ASN A 108 -8.41 -29.70 -8.94
N ILE A 109 -7.87 -28.78 -8.14
CA ILE A 109 -8.18 -27.35 -8.20
C ILE A 109 -7.15 -26.66 -9.10
N PRO A 110 -7.56 -25.92 -10.15
CA PRO A 110 -6.62 -25.20 -10.99
C PRO A 110 -6.00 -24.02 -10.22
N TYR A 111 -4.69 -23.85 -10.37
CA TYR A 111 -3.95 -22.82 -9.68
C TYR A 111 -2.79 -22.25 -10.52
N GLU A 112 -2.31 -21.08 -10.10
CA GLU A 112 -1.16 -20.41 -10.68
C GLU A 112 -0.29 -19.77 -9.61
N ILE A 113 1.03 -19.87 -9.76
CA ILE A 113 2.00 -19.24 -8.88
C ILE A 113 2.52 -17.99 -9.57
N VAL A 114 2.40 -16.84 -8.90
CA VAL A 114 2.90 -15.55 -9.37
C VAL A 114 4.10 -15.14 -8.50
N PRO A 115 5.34 -15.14 -9.06
CA PRO A 115 6.52 -14.72 -8.32
C PRO A 115 6.44 -13.27 -7.84
N GLY A 116 7.17 -12.99 -6.75
CA GLY A 116 7.32 -11.67 -6.16
C GLY A 116 8.79 -11.32 -5.95
N ILE A 117 9.06 -10.05 -5.63
CA ILE A 117 10.42 -9.65 -5.27
C ILE A 117 10.74 -10.16 -3.86
N THR A 118 11.73 -11.04 -3.73
CA THR A 118 12.09 -11.63 -2.44
C THR A 118 12.84 -10.65 -1.52
N SER A 119 12.64 -10.78 -0.21
CA SER A 119 13.22 -9.87 0.80
C SER A 119 14.74 -9.89 0.82
N SER A 120 15.40 -11.02 0.53
CA SER A 120 16.88 -11.08 0.47
C SER A 120 17.46 -10.06 -0.52
N ILE A 121 16.93 -10.04 -1.74
CA ILE A 121 17.39 -9.13 -2.80
C ILE A 121 17.02 -7.70 -2.44
N ALA A 122 15.73 -7.47 -2.16
CA ALA A 122 15.22 -6.12 -2.04
C ALA A 122 15.64 -5.42 -0.75
N ALA A 123 15.55 -6.08 0.42
CA ALA A 123 15.98 -5.46 1.67
C ALA A 123 17.49 -5.15 1.64
N SER A 124 18.31 -6.05 1.09
CA SER A 124 19.76 -5.88 0.96
C SER A 124 20.09 -4.67 0.09
N ILE A 125 19.56 -4.59 -1.13
CA ILE A 125 19.91 -3.47 -2.03
C ILE A 125 19.31 -2.14 -1.56
N TYR A 126 18.15 -2.15 -0.90
CA TYR A 126 17.58 -0.95 -0.26
C TYR A 126 18.37 -0.50 0.98
N ALA A 127 19.19 -1.37 1.57
CA ALA A 127 20.18 -1.03 2.59
C ALA A 127 21.55 -0.64 2.00
N GLY A 128 21.70 -0.61 0.67
CA GLY A 128 22.97 -0.35 0.00
C GLY A 128 23.95 -1.54 0.02
N ILE A 129 23.43 -2.76 0.10
CA ILE A 129 24.23 -3.99 0.17
C ILE A 129 23.82 -4.86 -1.03
N PRO A 130 24.61 -4.98 -2.09
CA PRO A 130 24.31 -5.94 -3.15
C PRO A 130 24.62 -7.36 -2.66
N LEU A 131 23.89 -8.37 -3.13
CA LEU A 131 24.19 -9.75 -2.73
C LEU A 131 25.44 -10.31 -3.45
N THR A 132 25.79 -9.75 -4.60
CA THR A 132 26.96 -10.11 -5.40
C THR A 132 27.75 -8.87 -5.76
N HIS A 133 29.06 -8.99 -5.84
CA HIS A 133 29.95 -7.93 -6.32
C HIS A 133 31.22 -8.56 -6.86
N ARG A 134 31.74 -8.08 -7.99
CA ARG A 134 32.88 -8.70 -8.69
C ARG A 134 34.08 -8.97 -7.77
N ASP A 135 34.35 -8.03 -6.86
CA ASP A 135 35.50 -8.10 -5.96
C ASP A 135 35.22 -8.76 -4.61
N TYR A 136 33.95 -8.96 -4.24
CA TYR A 136 33.57 -9.40 -2.88
C TYR A 136 32.71 -10.66 -2.82
N SER A 137 31.95 -10.98 -3.87
CA SER A 137 30.98 -12.07 -3.83
C SER A 137 30.58 -12.55 -5.23
N ASN A 138 30.94 -13.80 -5.53
CA ASN A 138 30.50 -14.55 -6.71
C ASN A 138 29.40 -15.58 -6.38
N SER A 139 29.07 -15.76 -5.11
CA SER A 139 28.15 -16.79 -4.62
C SER A 139 27.24 -16.28 -3.51
N VAL A 140 25.97 -16.70 -3.57
CA VAL A 140 24.93 -16.30 -2.59
C VAL A 140 24.20 -17.54 -2.10
N THR A 141 24.10 -17.70 -0.78
CA THR A 141 23.22 -18.70 -0.15
C THR A 141 22.06 -18.03 0.58
N LEU A 142 20.84 -18.50 0.32
CA LEU A 142 19.65 -18.12 1.09
C LEU A 142 19.37 -19.19 2.14
N LEU A 143 19.34 -18.80 3.42
CA LEU A 143 19.11 -19.71 4.55
C LEU A 143 17.96 -19.23 5.41
N THR A 144 17.34 -20.16 6.14
CA THR A 144 16.38 -19.84 7.19
C THR A 144 17.03 -20.06 8.56
N GLY A 145 16.95 -19.04 9.43
CA GLY A 145 17.28 -19.16 10.84
C GLY A 145 16.19 -19.86 11.65
N HIS A 146 15.09 -20.28 11.04
CA HIS A 146 14.04 -21.06 11.67
C HIS A 146 13.77 -22.32 10.85
N ALA A 147 14.15 -23.47 11.39
CA ALA A 147 14.01 -24.76 10.73
C ALA A 147 13.22 -25.75 11.61
N LYS A 148 12.76 -26.85 11.01
CA LYS A 148 12.05 -27.91 11.72
C LYS A 148 13.07 -28.71 12.55
N GLY A 149 13.22 -28.32 13.82
CA GLY A 149 14.17 -28.92 14.78
C GLY A 149 15.21 -27.93 15.30
N PRO A 150 16.09 -28.34 16.22
CA PRO A 150 17.18 -27.50 16.73
C PRO A 150 18.15 -27.14 15.60
N LEU A 151 18.54 -25.86 15.50
CA LEU A 151 19.54 -25.42 14.53
C LEU A 151 20.90 -26.13 14.69
N SER A 152 21.22 -26.54 15.93
CA SER A 152 22.40 -27.34 16.25
C SER A 152 22.44 -28.70 15.54
N ASN A 153 21.30 -29.23 15.11
CA ASN A 153 21.22 -30.52 14.41
C ASN A 153 21.34 -30.39 12.88
N HIS A 154 21.50 -29.17 12.34
CA HIS A 154 21.65 -28.93 10.90
C HIS A 154 23.09 -29.02 10.38
N GLY A 155 23.99 -29.69 11.09
CA GLY A 155 25.37 -29.98 10.65
C GLY A 155 25.49 -30.72 9.30
N LYS A 156 24.37 -31.19 8.71
CA LYS A 156 24.29 -31.69 7.34
C LYS A 156 24.53 -30.63 6.24
N TYR A 157 24.56 -29.34 6.57
CA TYR A 157 24.71 -28.24 5.60
C TYR A 157 25.99 -27.43 5.75
N ASN A 158 27.08 -28.03 6.30
CA ASN A 158 28.35 -27.32 6.47
C ASN A 158 28.91 -26.68 5.20
N SER A 159 28.65 -27.24 4.01
CA SER A 159 29.05 -26.64 2.73
C SER A 159 28.32 -25.34 2.39
N SER A 160 27.12 -25.12 2.94
CA SER A 160 26.30 -23.92 2.69
C SER A 160 26.90 -22.65 3.30
N TYR A 161 27.85 -22.79 4.23
CA TYR A 161 28.56 -21.69 4.89
C TYR A 161 29.77 -21.18 4.10
N ASN A 162 30.16 -21.85 3.00
CA ASN A 162 31.31 -21.46 2.21
C ASN A 162 31.03 -20.34 1.20
N SER A 163 29.77 -19.99 0.98
CA SER A 163 29.43 -18.89 0.06
C SER A 163 29.98 -17.56 0.55
N ASP A 164 30.28 -16.67 -0.39
CA ASP A 164 30.82 -15.35 -0.12
C ASP A 164 29.80 -14.49 0.62
N THR A 165 28.54 -14.53 0.17
CA THR A 165 27.41 -13.84 0.81
C THR A 165 26.35 -14.84 1.28
N ILE A 166 25.90 -14.66 2.52
CA ILE A 166 24.84 -15.48 3.11
C ILE A 166 23.71 -14.59 3.60
N ALA A 167 22.48 -14.86 3.14
CA ALA A 167 21.29 -14.12 3.53
C ALA A 167 20.36 -15.01 4.37
N TYR A 168 20.19 -14.66 5.64
CA TYR A 168 19.33 -15.36 6.59
C TYR A 168 17.96 -14.69 6.74
N TYR A 169 16.92 -15.48 6.48
CA TYR A 169 15.54 -15.19 6.82
C TYR A 169 15.25 -15.62 8.25
N MET A 170 14.34 -14.93 8.94
CA MET A 170 13.82 -15.36 10.26
C MET A 170 14.93 -15.65 11.29
N GLY A 171 16.04 -14.91 11.20
CA GLY A 171 17.27 -15.19 11.95
C GLY A 171 17.36 -14.56 13.34
N ILE A 172 16.61 -13.48 13.62
CA ILE A 172 16.85 -12.62 14.80
C ILE A 172 16.95 -13.39 16.12
N LYS A 173 15.97 -14.24 16.41
CA LYS A 173 15.95 -15.00 17.68
C LYS A 173 17.17 -15.92 17.81
N ASN A 174 17.62 -16.48 16.68
CA ASN A 174 18.69 -17.47 16.62
C ASN A 174 20.01 -16.88 16.12
N LEU A 175 20.11 -15.55 16.08
CA LEU A 175 21.30 -14.85 15.59
C LEU A 175 22.58 -15.25 16.35
N PRO A 176 22.58 -15.43 17.69
CA PRO A 176 23.76 -15.92 18.42
C PRO A 176 24.25 -17.27 17.88
N THR A 177 23.34 -18.26 17.78
CA THR A 177 23.65 -19.59 17.26
C THR A 177 24.10 -19.56 15.80
N ILE A 178 23.51 -18.69 14.98
CA ILE A 178 23.95 -18.50 13.59
C ILE A 178 25.40 -18.01 13.54
N CYS A 179 25.76 -17.03 14.36
CA CYS A 179 27.12 -16.50 14.41
C CYS A 179 28.12 -17.57 14.90
N GLU A 180 27.79 -18.29 15.98
CA GLU A 180 28.60 -19.39 16.51
C GLU A 180 28.86 -20.46 15.44
N ASN A 181 27.82 -20.90 14.72
CA ASN A 181 27.95 -21.91 13.66
C ASN A 181 28.85 -21.43 12.51
N LEU A 182 28.74 -20.15 12.10
CA LEU A 182 29.58 -19.59 11.04
C LEU A 182 31.06 -19.52 11.46
N LEU A 183 31.33 -19.16 12.71
CA LEU A 183 32.68 -19.16 13.28
C LEU A 183 33.26 -20.58 13.34
N GLN A 184 32.47 -21.56 13.80
CA GLN A 184 32.87 -22.97 13.82
C GLN A 184 33.11 -23.54 12.42
N ALA A 185 32.37 -23.05 11.42
CA ALA A 185 32.59 -23.39 10.01
C ALA A 185 33.81 -22.67 9.37
N GLY A 186 34.53 -21.84 10.14
CA GLY A 186 35.78 -21.21 9.70
C GLY A 186 35.65 -19.79 9.15
N LYS A 187 34.47 -19.14 9.24
CA LYS A 187 34.37 -17.70 8.94
C LYS A 187 35.11 -16.90 10.03
N LYS A 188 35.76 -15.81 9.62
CA LYS A 188 36.56 -14.98 10.54
C LYS A 188 35.65 -14.13 11.43
N GLU A 189 36.09 -13.84 12.64
CA GLU A 189 35.34 -13.02 13.61
C GLU A 189 35.02 -11.61 13.11
N ASP A 190 35.89 -11.05 12.26
CA ASP A 190 35.76 -9.73 11.64
C ASP A 190 34.88 -9.73 10.38
N THR A 191 34.34 -10.88 9.96
CA THR A 191 33.45 -10.98 8.80
C THR A 191 32.27 -10.01 8.96
N PRO A 192 32.04 -9.07 8.01
CA PRO A 192 30.97 -8.09 8.12
C PRO A 192 29.57 -8.71 8.13
N VAL A 193 28.69 -8.13 8.95
CA VAL A 193 27.28 -8.52 9.07
C VAL A 193 26.39 -7.29 9.09
N ALA A 194 25.29 -7.33 8.36
CA ALA A 194 24.19 -6.38 8.45
C ALA A 194 22.91 -7.07 8.88
N VAL A 195 22.10 -6.39 9.69
CA VAL A 195 20.72 -6.79 10.00
C VAL A 195 19.78 -5.65 9.61
N ILE A 196 18.84 -5.98 8.72
CA ILE A 196 17.96 -5.04 8.03
C ILE A 196 16.53 -5.34 8.46
N GLU A 197 16.00 -4.53 9.37
CA GLU A 197 14.62 -4.61 9.84
C GLU A 197 13.68 -3.84 8.92
N TRP A 198 12.48 -4.35 8.66
CA TRP A 198 11.45 -3.69 7.84
C TRP A 198 11.98 -3.17 6.49
N GLY A 199 12.87 -3.96 5.87
CA GLY A 199 13.52 -3.62 4.62
C GLY A 199 12.53 -3.15 3.55
N THR A 200 12.93 -2.15 2.77
CA THR A 200 12.11 -1.47 1.74
C THR A 200 11.00 -0.56 2.24
N THR A 201 10.64 -0.57 3.52
CA THR A 201 9.59 0.31 4.04
C THR A 201 10.16 1.65 4.53
N GLY A 202 9.31 2.61 4.91
CA GLY A 202 9.76 3.84 5.57
C GLY A 202 10.28 3.58 7.00
N LYS A 203 9.94 2.43 7.58
CA LYS A 203 10.37 1.97 8.92
C LYS A 203 11.71 1.21 8.90
N GLN A 204 12.39 1.16 7.75
CA GLN A 204 13.62 0.38 7.61
C GLN A 204 14.66 0.83 8.65
N ARG A 205 15.23 -0.11 9.40
CA ARG A 205 16.37 0.14 10.29
C ARG A 205 17.49 -0.82 9.94
N VAL A 206 18.70 -0.31 9.79
CA VAL A 206 19.88 -1.14 9.49
C VAL A 206 20.91 -1.00 10.58
N VAL A 207 21.40 -2.12 11.09
CA VAL A 207 22.58 -2.17 11.94
C VAL A 207 23.66 -3.01 11.28
N THR A 208 24.91 -2.58 11.45
CA THR A 208 26.09 -3.28 10.92
C THR A 208 27.07 -3.57 12.04
N GLY A 209 27.83 -4.65 11.87
CA GLY A 209 28.90 -5.05 12.75
C GLY A 209 29.68 -6.19 12.11
N THR A 210 30.28 -7.02 12.94
CA THR A 210 31.01 -8.24 12.57
C THR A 210 30.31 -9.45 13.18
N LEU A 211 30.71 -10.67 12.81
CA LEU A 211 30.20 -11.89 13.45
C LEU A 211 30.38 -11.86 14.98
N SER A 212 31.48 -11.31 15.48
CA SER A 212 31.74 -11.19 16.93
C SER A 212 30.92 -10.11 17.65
N THR A 213 30.40 -9.11 16.94
CA THR A 213 29.78 -7.91 17.56
C THR A 213 28.28 -7.75 17.28
N ILE A 214 27.77 -8.32 16.19
CA ILE A 214 26.42 -8.03 15.68
C ILE A 214 25.31 -8.38 16.67
N VAL A 215 25.47 -9.45 17.45
CA VAL A 215 24.48 -9.89 18.44
C VAL A 215 24.24 -8.80 19.49
N SER A 216 25.32 -8.24 20.04
CA SER A 216 25.25 -7.17 21.03
C SER A 216 24.65 -5.90 20.43
N ILE A 217 25.00 -5.56 19.19
CA ILE A 217 24.47 -4.39 18.49
C ILE A 217 22.96 -4.52 18.27
N VAL A 218 22.49 -5.67 17.78
CA VAL A 218 21.06 -5.96 17.57
C VAL A 218 20.28 -5.84 18.87
N LYS A 219 20.80 -6.38 19.97
CA LYS A 219 20.19 -6.27 21.30
C LYS A 219 20.11 -4.81 21.77
N ASN A 220 21.23 -4.08 21.70
CA ASN A 220 21.31 -2.69 22.17
C ASN A 220 20.42 -1.73 21.36
N LYS A 221 20.24 -2.00 20.05
CA LYS A 221 19.39 -1.19 19.17
C LYS A 221 17.92 -1.66 19.10
N ASN A 222 17.57 -2.71 19.87
CA ASN A 222 16.24 -3.31 19.87
C ASN A 222 15.75 -3.63 18.45
N ILE A 223 16.61 -4.23 17.63
CA ILE A 223 16.23 -4.74 16.30
C ILE A 223 15.41 -6.02 16.48
N SER A 224 14.29 -6.11 15.78
CA SER A 224 13.29 -7.16 15.92
C SER A 224 12.88 -7.76 14.56
N ASN A 225 11.80 -8.53 14.52
CA ASN A 225 11.28 -9.09 13.27
C ASN A 225 10.23 -8.15 12.64
N PRO A 226 10.07 -8.18 11.31
CA PRO A 226 10.84 -8.96 10.34
C PRO A 226 12.18 -8.31 10.00
N SER A 227 13.23 -9.14 9.95
CA SER A 227 14.58 -8.72 9.56
C SER A 227 15.25 -9.71 8.62
N MET A 228 16.11 -9.16 7.76
CA MET A 228 17.04 -9.88 6.91
C MET A 228 18.46 -9.72 7.46
N THR A 229 19.17 -10.82 7.69
CA THR A 229 20.59 -10.77 8.09
C THR A 229 21.45 -11.13 6.89
N ILE A 230 22.39 -10.24 6.53
CA ILE A 230 23.35 -10.44 5.44
C ILE A 230 24.74 -10.58 6.06
N VAL A 231 25.45 -11.65 5.72
CA VAL A 231 26.83 -11.92 6.15
C VAL A 231 27.73 -11.94 4.92
N GLY A 232 28.83 -11.22 4.94
CA GLY A 232 29.84 -11.20 3.87
C GLY A 232 30.38 -9.80 3.57
N ASP A 233 31.49 -9.74 2.84
CA ASP A 233 32.25 -8.50 2.59
C ASP A 233 31.46 -7.43 1.82
N VAL A 234 30.43 -7.84 1.08
CA VAL A 234 29.49 -6.93 0.40
C VAL A 234 28.81 -5.93 1.34
N VAL A 235 28.71 -6.24 2.64
CA VAL A 235 28.15 -5.33 3.65
C VAL A 235 28.95 -4.03 3.74
N SER A 236 30.26 -4.08 3.49
CA SER A 236 31.16 -2.91 3.54
C SER A 236 30.81 -1.84 2.50
N LEU A 237 30.18 -2.22 1.39
CA LEU A 237 29.74 -1.29 0.33
C LEU A 237 28.67 -0.31 0.83
N ARG A 238 27.90 -0.68 1.86
CA ARG A 238 26.83 0.14 2.42
C ARG A 238 27.27 1.57 2.72
N ASN A 239 28.49 1.74 3.25
CA ASN A 239 29.00 3.06 3.63
C ASN A 239 29.07 4.04 2.44
N GLN A 240 29.20 3.51 1.23
CA GLN A 240 29.31 4.28 0.00
C GLN A 240 27.94 4.45 -0.66
N ILE A 241 27.17 3.37 -0.79
CA ILE A 241 26.01 3.31 -1.70
C ILE A 241 24.64 3.28 -1.01
N SER A 242 24.57 3.39 0.33
CA SER A 242 23.26 3.48 1.00
C SER A 242 22.52 4.76 0.60
N TRP A 243 21.37 4.62 -0.06
CA TRP A 243 20.62 5.75 -0.60
C TRP A 243 19.28 5.97 0.10
N LYS A 244 18.62 4.92 0.59
CA LYS A 244 17.24 5.02 1.12
C LYS A 244 17.15 5.78 2.44
N GLU A 245 18.07 5.55 3.36
CA GLU A 245 18.07 6.22 4.68
C GLU A 245 18.50 7.69 4.59
N ARG A 246 19.01 8.14 3.42
CA ARG A 246 19.35 9.55 3.16
C ARG A 246 18.13 10.39 2.75
N LYS A 247 16.96 9.75 2.58
CA LYS A 247 15.72 10.45 2.21
C LYS A 247 15.23 11.33 3.37
N PRO A 248 14.68 12.52 3.09
CA PRO A 248 14.40 13.55 4.12
C PRO A 248 13.34 13.14 5.15
N LEU A 249 12.42 12.25 4.79
CA LEU A 249 11.38 11.73 5.69
C LEU A 249 11.62 10.27 6.09
N HIS A 250 12.84 9.76 5.94
CA HIS A 250 13.17 8.42 6.41
C HIS A 250 12.80 8.23 7.89
N SER A 251 12.24 7.07 8.24
CA SER A 251 11.72 6.73 9.58
C SER A 251 10.48 7.52 10.04
N LYS A 252 10.00 8.52 9.27
CA LYS A 252 8.79 9.27 9.61
C LYS A 252 7.55 8.43 9.28
N LYS A 253 6.70 8.16 10.28
CA LYS A 253 5.45 7.40 10.15
C LYS A 253 4.27 8.35 10.14
N VAL A 254 3.56 8.39 9.02
CA VAL A 254 2.53 9.40 8.74
C VAL A 254 1.19 8.73 8.45
N LEU A 255 0.17 9.13 9.19
CA LEU A 255 -1.22 8.86 8.84
C LEU A 255 -1.65 9.84 7.75
N PHE A 256 -1.95 9.35 6.57
CA PHE A 256 -2.43 10.16 5.47
C PHE A 256 -3.96 10.10 5.42
N THR A 257 -4.59 11.26 5.32
CA THR A 257 -6.05 11.36 5.27
C THR A 257 -6.48 11.98 3.95
N SER A 258 -7.45 11.33 3.32
CA SER A 258 -8.12 11.84 2.12
C SER A 258 -9.62 11.62 2.27
N ALA A 259 -10.42 12.27 1.43
CA ALA A 259 -11.86 12.02 1.32
C ALA A 259 -12.19 11.01 0.20
N THR A 260 -11.15 10.38 -0.40
CA THR A 260 -11.27 9.40 -1.48
C THR A 260 -10.11 8.41 -1.43
N ASN A 261 -10.19 7.34 -2.24
CA ASN A 261 -9.07 6.41 -2.47
C ASN A 261 -8.32 6.68 -3.79
N LYS A 262 -8.46 7.88 -4.35
CA LYS A 262 -7.72 8.23 -5.57
C LYS A 262 -6.22 8.32 -5.30
N LYS A 263 -5.43 8.15 -6.38
CA LYS A 263 -4.01 8.44 -6.36
C LYS A 263 -3.81 9.90 -5.93
N SER A 264 -3.04 10.08 -4.85
CA SER A 264 -2.67 11.38 -4.32
C SER A 264 -1.23 11.67 -4.67
N ALA A 265 -0.98 12.80 -5.36
CA ALA A 265 0.36 13.28 -5.66
C ALA A 265 1.15 13.61 -4.37
N ILE A 266 0.43 13.98 -3.30
CA ILE A 266 1.00 14.33 -2.00
C ILE A 266 1.43 13.06 -1.27
N LYS A 267 0.55 12.05 -1.21
CA LYS A 267 0.89 10.72 -0.67
C LYS A 267 2.11 10.13 -1.38
N GLN A 268 2.11 10.15 -2.72
CA GLN A 268 3.23 9.64 -3.52
C GLN A 268 4.52 10.40 -3.21
N MET A 269 4.48 11.74 -3.17
CA MET A 269 5.64 12.56 -2.83
C MET A 269 6.21 12.21 -1.44
N LEU A 270 5.35 12.06 -0.44
CA LEU A 270 5.77 11.72 0.91
C LEU A 270 6.45 10.33 0.95
N GLN A 271 5.93 9.34 0.20
CA GLN A 271 6.54 8.01 0.05
C GLN A 271 7.91 8.09 -0.68
N GLU A 272 7.99 8.88 -1.76
CA GLU A 272 9.22 9.12 -2.50
C GLU A 272 10.28 9.80 -1.62
N SER A 273 9.86 10.68 -0.72
CA SER A 273 10.67 11.33 0.31
C SER A 273 11.02 10.42 1.50
N GLY A 274 10.59 9.16 1.49
CA GLY A 274 11.04 8.11 2.43
C GLY A 274 10.11 7.87 3.64
N ALA A 275 8.97 8.54 3.71
CA ALA A 275 8.01 8.34 4.80
C ALA A 275 7.33 6.97 4.73
N GLU A 276 7.05 6.38 5.90
CA GLU A 276 6.11 5.29 6.03
C GLU A 276 4.70 5.88 6.09
N ILE A 277 3.87 5.55 5.10
CA ILE A 277 2.52 6.11 5.02
C ILE A 277 1.48 5.03 5.18
N TYR A 278 0.47 5.32 5.99
CA TYR A 278 -0.77 4.59 5.99
C TYR A 278 -1.96 5.52 5.79
N GLN A 279 -2.82 5.16 4.84
CA GLN A 279 -4.01 5.94 4.55
C GLN A 279 -5.19 5.46 5.40
N ILE A 280 -5.85 6.40 6.08
CA ILE A 280 -7.07 6.15 6.83
C ILE A 280 -7.98 7.40 6.81
N PRO A 281 -9.29 7.26 6.58
CA PRO A 281 -10.03 6.03 6.22
C PRO A 281 -9.66 5.48 4.84
N THR A 282 -10.00 4.22 4.61
CA THR A 282 -10.03 3.64 3.25
C THR A 282 -11.43 3.78 2.67
N PHE A 283 -11.52 4.16 1.40
CA PHE A 283 -12.79 4.39 0.70
C PHE A 283 -13.01 3.45 -0.48
N LYS A 284 -14.25 3.05 -0.70
CA LYS A 284 -14.69 2.42 -1.94
C LYS A 284 -15.55 3.39 -2.75
N LYS A 285 -15.44 3.31 -4.08
CA LYS A 285 -16.14 4.12 -5.06
C LYS A 285 -17.33 3.35 -5.62
N LYS A 286 -18.53 3.71 -5.19
CA LYS A 286 -19.74 3.22 -5.84
C LYS A 286 -20.09 4.11 -7.02
N GLU A 287 -20.05 3.56 -8.22
CA GLU A 287 -20.48 4.24 -9.45
C GLU A 287 -21.97 4.00 -9.73
N TYR A 288 -22.62 5.03 -10.25
CA TYR A 288 -24.00 5.02 -10.69
C TYR A 288 -24.04 5.21 -12.20
N THR A 289 -24.48 4.19 -12.92
CA THR A 289 -24.68 4.31 -14.37
C THR A 289 -25.82 5.29 -14.65
N LEU A 290 -25.56 6.29 -15.50
CA LEU A 290 -26.60 7.21 -15.95
C LEU A 290 -27.65 6.44 -16.76
N THR A 291 -28.93 6.68 -16.53
CA THR A 291 -30.01 6.06 -17.32
C THR A 291 -30.09 6.68 -18.72
N SER A 292 -30.76 6.00 -19.66
CA SER A 292 -31.03 6.57 -20.99
C SER A 292 -31.77 7.92 -20.91
N GLU A 293 -32.70 8.07 -19.97
CA GLU A 293 -33.41 9.32 -19.73
C GLU A 293 -32.48 10.44 -19.24
N GLN A 294 -31.59 10.14 -18.28
CA GLN A 294 -30.61 11.11 -17.79
C GLN A 294 -29.65 11.53 -18.90
N ILE A 295 -29.20 10.59 -19.73
CA ILE A 295 -28.36 10.91 -20.89
C ILE A 295 -29.11 11.80 -21.88
N ASN A 296 -30.36 11.51 -22.22
CA ASN A 296 -31.15 12.39 -23.09
C ASN A 296 -31.31 13.80 -22.50
N LYS A 297 -31.52 13.93 -21.19
CA LYS A 297 -31.56 15.22 -20.49
C LYS A 297 -30.22 15.97 -20.60
N ILE A 298 -29.09 15.28 -20.40
CA ILE A 298 -27.75 15.86 -20.53
C ILE A 298 -27.50 16.40 -21.95
N PHE A 299 -27.99 15.72 -22.98
CA PHE A 299 -27.82 16.14 -24.36
C PHE A 299 -28.70 17.33 -24.79
N ASN A 300 -29.69 17.68 -23.98
CA ASN A 300 -30.69 18.72 -24.26
C ASN A 300 -30.56 19.95 -23.35
N VAL A 301 -29.46 20.09 -22.59
CA VAL A 301 -29.19 21.30 -21.79
C VAL A 301 -28.20 22.22 -22.49
N ASP A 302 -28.31 23.51 -22.19
CA ASP A 302 -27.40 24.53 -22.72
C ASP A 302 -26.03 24.48 -22.03
N ARG A 303 -25.98 23.98 -20.79
CA ARG A 303 -24.77 24.00 -19.95
C ARG A 303 -24.61 22.69 -19.17
N LEU A 304 -23.41 22.11 -19.25
CA LEU A 304 -23.02 20.92 -18.50
C LEU A 304 -21.79 21.20 -17.64
N VAL A 305 -21.96 21.19 -16.32
CA VAL A 305 -20.90 21.48 -15.37
C VAL A 305 -20.42 20.18 -14.73
N PHE A 306 -19.15 19.84 -14.94
CA PHE A 306 -18.52 18.70 -14.28
C PHE A 306 -17.97 19.11 -12.91
N CYS A 307 -18.42 18.41 -11.87
CA CYS A 307 -18.00 18.60 -10.48
C CYS A 307 -16.99 17.54 -10.00
N SER A 308 -16.65 16.55 -10.84
CA SER A 308 -15.61 15.54 -10.58
C SER A 308 -15.08 14.97 -11.89
N ALA A 309 -13.79 14.63 -11.91
CA ALA A 309 -13.14 13.99 -13.05
C ALA A 309 -13.74 12.61 -13.37
N ASP A 310 -14.21 11.86 -12.35
CA ASP A 310 -14.86 10.55 -12.59
C ASP A 310 -16.17 10.70 -13.37
N SER A 311 -16.88 11.81 -13.18
CA SER A 311 -18.13 12.04 -13.91
C SER A 311 -17.91 12.13 -15.41
N VAL A 312 -16.70 12.53 -15.85
CA VAL A 312 -16.32 12.54 -17.26
C VAL A 312 -16.26 11.11 -17.80
N ASP A 313 -15.53 10.23 -17.13
CA ASP A 313 -15.43 8.81 -17.51
C ASP A 313 -16.80 8.13 -17.52
N ILE A 314 -17.61 8.37 -16.49
CA ILE A 314 -18.94 7.77 -16.34
C ILE A 314 -19.88 8.25 -17.45
N LEU A 315 -19.81 9.54 -17.84
CA LEU A 315 -20.57 10.04 -18.97
C LEU A 315 -20.13 9.37 -20.28
N MET A 316 -18.82 9.24 -20.53
CA MET A 316 -18.29 8.60 -21.74
C MET A 316 -18.71 7.14 -21.85
N GLN A 317 -18.58 6.38 -20.76
CA GLN A 317 -19.03 5.00 -20.70
C GLN A 317 -20.55 4.88 -20.93
N SER A 318 -21.33 5.79 -20.34
CA SER A 318 -22.78 5.82 -20.52
C SER A 318 -23.16 6.19 -21.96
N CYS A 319 -22.47 7.14 -22.60
CA CYS A 319 -22.67 7.47 -24.01
C CYS A 319 -22.42 6.26 -24.91
N SER A 320 -21.32 5.53 -24.68
CA SER A 320 -21.04 4.29 -25.40
C SER A 320 -22.12 3.22 -25.17
N LYS A 321 -22.60 3.06 -23.94
CA LYS A 321 -23.63 2.07 -23.58
C LYS A 321 -24.98 2.36 -24.25
N TYR A 322 -25.36 3.63 -24.39
CA TYR A 322 -26.64 4.04 -24.95
C TYR A 322 -26.53 4.57 -26.40
N HIS A 323 -25.41 4.30 -27.08
CA HIS A 323 -25.17 4.69 -28.47
C HIS A 323 -25.39 6.19 -28.75
N LYS A 324 -24.93 7.05 -27.82
CA LYS A 324 -24.93 8.51 -27.99
C LYS A 324 -23.55 8.99 -28.38
N ASP A 325 -23.48 9.74 -29.48
CA ASP A 325 -22.24 10.37 -29.93
C ASP A 325 -21.99 11.65 -29.14
N ILE A 326 -20.91 11.68 -28.35
CA ILE A 326 -20.57 12.86 -27.54
C ILE A 326 -20.40 14.14 -28.38
N ARG A 327 -20.09 14.02 -29.67
CA ARG A 327 -19.96 15.17 -30.59
C ARG A 327 -21.30 15.85 -30.88
N SER A 328 -22.42 15.19 -30.62
CA SER A 328 -23.75 15.79 -30.77
C SER A 328 -24.21 16.54 -29.51
N LEU A 329 -23.39 16.62 -28.47
CA LEU A 329 -23.68 17.39 -27.27
C LEU A 329 -23.66 18.89 -27.60
N GLN A 330 -24.78 19.58 -27.40
CA GLN A 330 -24.88 21.03 -27.65
C GLN A 330 -24.47 21.89 -26.43
N ALA A 331 -24.39 21.27 -25.25
CA ALA A 331 -24.10 21.95 -24.01
C ALA A 331 -22.70 22.59 -24.00
N GLU A 332 -22.58 23.81 -23.48
CA GLU A 332 -21.28 24.36 -23.09
C GLU A 332 -20.71 23.56 -21.90
N LEU A 333 -19.54 22.97 -22.11
CA LEU A 333 -18.86 22.19 -21.09
C LEU A 333 -18.09 23.09 -20.12
N GLN A 334 -18.35 22.91 -18.83
CA GLN A 334 -17.67 23.66 -17.78
C GLN A 334 -17.06 22.76 -16.70
N TYR A 335 -16.00 23.24 -16.05
CA TYR A 335 -15.27 22.51 -15.01
C TYR A 335 -15.13 23.32 -13.71
N MET A 336 -15.14 22.61 -12.58
CA MET A 336 -14.97 23.21 -11.25
C MET A 336 -13.49 23.40 -10.83
N ASN A 337 -12.56 22.65 -11.42
CA ASN A 337 -11.12 22.75 -11.16
C ASN A 337 -10.30 22.16 -12.32
N LEU A 338 -8.99 22.42 -12.32
CA LEU A 338 -8.07 22.03 -13.41
C LEU A 338 -8.00 20.51 -13.63
N SER A 339 -8.11 19.68 -12.58
CA SER A 339 -8.07 18.22 -12.77
C SER A 339 -9.23 17.69 -13.62
N ILE A 340 -10.38 18.37 -13.59
CA ILE A 340 -11.54 18.03 -14.41
C ILE A 340 -11.32 18.48 -15.86
N GLN A 341 -10.71 19.66 -16.06
CA GLN A 341 -10.32 20.15 -17.38
C GLN A 341 -9.34 19.19 -18.06
N GLU A 342 -8.27 18.81 -17.35
CA GLU A 342 -7.29 17.82 -17.84
C GLU A 342 -7.97 16.52 -18.28
N LYS A 343 -8.95 16.05 -17.49
CA LYS A 343 -9.69 14.85 -17.79
C LYS A 343 -10.58 14.98 -19.03
N LEU A 344 -11.26 16.11 -19.21
CA LEU A 344 -12.03 16.41 -20.42
C LEU A 344 -11.13 16.47 -21.66
N MET A 345 -9.94 17.08 -21.55
CA MET A 345 -8.96 17.14 -22.65
C MET A 345 -8.44 15.76 -23.06
N GLN A 346 -8.32 14.79 -22.14
CA GLN A 346 -7.96 13.40 -22.50
C GLN A 346 -8.95 12.76 -23.47
N TYR A 347 -10.21 13.23 -23.48
CA TYR A 347 -11.25 12.84 -24.42
C TYR A 347 -11.41 13.80 -25.61
N GLY A 348 -10.51 14.79 -25.75
CA GLY A 348 -10.58 15.81 -26.79
C GLY A 348 -11.68 16.85 -26.59
N LEU A 349 -12.21 16.99 -25.36
CA LEU A 349 -13.28 17.94 -25.06
C LEU A 349 -12.73 19.25 -24.48
N PHE A 350 -12.94 20.34 -25.20
CA PHE A 350 -12.68 21.69 -24.69
C PHE A 350 -13.77 22.14 -23.71
N SER A 351 -13.38 22.88 -22.68
CA SER A 351 -14.29 23.34 -21.63
C SER A 351 -13.82 24.66 -21.03
N LYS A 352 -14.73 25.36 -20.33
CA LYS A 352 -14.46 26.64 -19.65
C LYS A 352 -14.56 26.51 -18.13
N PRO A 353 -13.92 27.39 -17.34
CA PRO A 353 -14.18 27.45 -15.90
C PRO A 353 -15.67 27.68 -15.62
N ALA A 354 -16.21 27.00 -14.62
CA ALA A 354 -17.59 27.21 -14.21
C ALA A 354 -17.83 28.64 -13.71
N GLN A 355 -18.82 29.32 -14.28
CA GLN A 355 -19.18 30.71 -13.95
C GLN A 355 -20.69 30.80 -13.69
N PHE A 356 -21.11 31.84 -12.97
CA PHE A 356 -22.53 32.09 -12.74
C PHE A 356 -23.28 32.26 -14.07
N SER A 357 -24.39 31.54 -14.24
CA SER A 357 -25.29 31.72 -15.39
C SER A 357 -26.68 31.17 -15.06
N SER A 358 -27.69 31.73 -15.71
CA SER A 358 -29.11 31.35 -15.61
C SER A 358 -29.55 30.34 -16.68
N ASN A 359 -28.63 29.84 -17.51
CA ASN A 359 -28.96 28.89 -18.57
C ASN A 359 -29.41 27.53 -18.01
N SER A 360 -30.10 26.74 -18.82
CA SER A 360 -30.47 25.38 -18.42
C SER A 360 -29.21 24.56 -18.13
N THR A 361 -29.09 24.07 -16.89
CA THR A 361 -27.83 23.52 -16.37
C THR A 361 -28.02 22.16 -15.75
N ILE A 362 -27.13 21.23 -16.12
CA ILE A 362 -26.92 19.99 -15.37
C ILE A 362 -25.53 19.98 -14.74
N TYR A 363 -25.49 19.67 -13.45
CA TYR A 363 -24.27 19.44 -12.68
C TYR A 363 -24.03 17.93 -12.57
N LEU A 364 -22.84 17.45 -12.96
CA LEU A 364 -22.46 16.04 -12.89
C LEU A 364 -21.34 15.81 -11.89
N GLY A 365 -21.61 15.08 -10.81
CA GLY A 365 -20.64 14.97 -9.72
C GLY A 365 -20.86 13.81 -8.77
N ARG A 366 -19.99 13.76 -7.75
CA ARG A 366 -20.12 12.82 -6.63
C ARG A 366 -21.33 13.14 -5.75
N ASN A 367 -21.67 12.30 -4.78
CA ASN A 367 -22.56 12.73 -3.70
C ASN A 367 -21.92 13.90 -2.92
N ILE A 368 -22.53 15.09 -2.93
CA ILE A 368 -22.03 16.26 -2.21
C ILE A 368 -23.17 16.86 -1.38
N ASN A 369 -22.99 16.96 -0.07
CA ASN A 369 -23.96 17.61 0.85
C ASN A 369 -24.05 19.15 0.69
N ARG A 370 -23.52 19.71 -0.39
CA ARG A 370 -23.37 21.16 -0.63
C ARG A 370 -23.82 21.59 -2.03
N ILE A 371 -24.72 20.82 -2.66
CA ILE A 371 -25.29 21.16 -3.96
C ILE A 371 -25.91 22.57 -3.94
N ALA A 372 -26.61 22.91 -2.86
CA ALA A 372 -27.18 24.25 -2.66
C ALA A 372 -26.13 25.37 -2.74
N VAL A 373 -24.97 25.21 -2.10
CA VAL A 373 -23.88 26.19 -2.13
C VAL A 373 -23.27 26.34 -3.53
N ILE A 374 -23.19 25.24 -4.29
CA ILE A 374 -22.72 25.29 -5.69
C ILE A 374 -23.73 26.04 -6.56
N GLN A 375 -25.02 25.72 -6.41
CA GLN A 375 -26.11 26.33 -7.17
C GLN A 375 -26.30 27.82 -6.84
N GLU A 376 -26.14 28.23 -5.58
CA GLU A 376 -26.13 29.64 -5.18
C GLU A 376 -25.00 30.42 -5.86
N LYS A 377 -23.82 29.81 -6.02
CA LYS A 377 -22.65 30.47 -6.60
C LYS A 377 -22.60 30.46 -8.12
N ILE A 378 -23.12 29.42 -8.76
CA ILE A 378 -22.90 29.13 -10.21
C ILE A 378 -24.22 29.13 -11.00
N GLY A 379 -25.36 29.20 -10.30
CA GLY A 379 -26.70 29.28 -10.85
C GLY A 379 -27.52 28.01 -10.61
N ALA A 380 -28.85 28.15 -10.64
CA ALA A 380 -29.76 27.03 -10.48
C ALA A 380 -29.58 25.98 -11.59
N GLY A 381 -29.86 24.70 -11.27
CA GLY A 381 -29.75 23.61 -12.24
C GLY A 381 -30.02 22.25 -11.61
N SER A 382 -30.23 21.24 -12.44
CA SER A 382 -30.43 19.87 -11.96
C SER A 382 -29.10 19.23 -11.60
N TYR A 383 -29.03 18.53 -10.47
CA TYR A 383 -27.84 17.77 -10.07
C TYR A 383 -28.01 16.29 -10.39
N MET A 384 -27.04 15.69 -11.08
CA MET A 384 -26.99 14.27 -11.38
C MET A 384 -25.77 13.65 -10.71
N MET A 385 -26.04 12.78 -9.74
CA MET A 385 -25.01 12.03 -9.03
C MET A 385 -24.51 10.88 -9.90
N THR A 386 -23.20 10.82 -10.14
CA THR A 386 -22.55 9.78 -10.94
C THR A 386 -21.81 8.76 -10.08
N HIS A 387 -21.37 9.13 -8.88
CA HIS A 387 -20.64 8.23 -7.99
C HIS A 387 -20.68 8.73 -6.54
N GLU A 388 -20.25 7.90 -5.61
CA GLU A 388 -19.96 8.32 -4.25
C GLU A 388 -18.77 7.55 -3.67
N TYR A 389 -18.14 8.14 -2.67
CA TYR A 389 -17.10 7.49 -1.87
C TYR A 389 -17.68 7.18 -0.50
N THR A 390 -17.66 5.90 -0.14
CA THR A 390 -18.07 5.42 1.18
C THR A 390 -16.89 4.75 1.86
N ILE A 391 -16.85 4.77 3.20
CA ILE A 391 -15.82 4.04 3.95
C ILE A 391 -15.89 2.55 3.59
N ASP A 392 -14.73 1.95 3.33
CA ASP A 392 -14.60 0.53 3.02
C ASP A 392 -14.35 -0.27 4.30
N HIS A 393 -15.44 -0.75 4.90
CA HIS A 393 -15.40 -1.50 6.16
C HIS A 393 -14.66 -2.84 6.09
N ARG A 394 -14.29 -3.32 4.89
CA ARG A 394 -13.38 -4.47 4.75
C ARG A 394 -12.02 -4.22 5.43
N PHE A 395 -11.65 -2.95 5.62
CA PHE A 395 -10.39 -2.55 6.24
C PHE A 395 -10.50 -2.29 7.75
N ASP A 396 -11.66 -2.44 8.38
CA ASP A 396 -11.84 -2.12 9.82
C ASP A 396 -10.86 -2.87 10.74
N GLU A 397 -10.70 -4.18 10.52
CA GLU A 397 -9.75 -5.00 11.29
C GLU A 397 -8.30 -4.57 11.02
N ILE A 398 -8.00 -4.24 9.77
CA ILE A 398 -6.67 -3.79 9.34
C ILE A 398 -6.35 -2.43 9.95
N HIS A 399 -7.28 -1.47 9.92
CA HIS A 399 -7.18 -0.17 10.55
C HIS A 399 -6.91 -0.33 12.03
N SER A 400 -7.74 -1.10 12.74
CA SER A 400 -7.56 -1.35 14.18
C SER A 400 -6.19 -1.95 14.49
N ARG A 401 -5.74 -2.92 13.70
CA ARG A 401 -4.41 -3.52 13.86
C ARG A 401 -3.29 -2.50 13.64
N ILE A 402 -3.33 -1.77 12.53
CA ILE A 402 -2.27 -0.83 12.16
C ILE A 402 -2.17 0.34 13.16
N LEU A 403 -3.31 0.79 13.70
CA LEU A 403 -3.33 1.83 14.73
C LEU A 403 -2.88 1.32 16.11
N SER A 404 -3.07 0.04 16.41
CA SER A 404 -2.67 -0.55 17.70
C SER A 404 -1.23 -1.08 17.74
N GLU A 405 -0.73 -1.65 16.64
CA GLU A 405 0.58 -2.30 16.59
C GLU A 405 1.73 -1.33 16.29
N PHE A 406 1.44 -0.14 15.77
CA PHE A 406 2.45 0.84 15.37
C PHE A 406 2.23 2.19 16.01
N SER A 407 3.34 2.85 16.38
CA SER A 407 3.34 4.27 16.70
C SER A 407 3.29 5.11 15.42
N TRP A 408 2.68 6.30 15.51
CA TRP A 408 2.55 7.27 14.43
C TRP A 408 3.14 8.60 14.88
N ASP A 409 3.83 9.29 13.97
CA ASP A 409 4.51 10.54 14.29
C ASP A 409 3.67 11.76 13.94
N SER A 410 2.86 11.68 12.88
CA SER A 410 2.06 12.81 12.39
C SER A 410 0.88 12.40 11.52
N ILE A 411 -0.03 13.34 11.28
CA ILE A 411 -1.18 13.23 10.38
C ILE A 411 -1.05 14.23 9.23
N VAL A 412 -1.37 13.84 8.00
CA VAL A 412 -1.49 14.76 6.85
C VAL A 412 -2.93 14.86 6.42
N PHE A 413 -3.45 16.09 6.37
CA PHE A 413 -4.79 16.40 5.85
C PHE A 413 -4.71 16.88 4.40
N GLU A 414 -5.16 16.06 3.45
CA GLU A 414 -5.25 16.42 2.02
C GLU A 414 -6.38 17.42 1.70
N GLY A 415 -7.17 17.80 2.70
CA GLY A 415 -8.10 18.90 2.60
C GLY A 415 -9.12 18.90 3.72
N ARG A 416 -9.94 19.95 3.77
CA ARG A 416 -10.99 20.09 4.79
C ARG A 416 -11.88 18.86 4.96
N ALA A 417 -12.29 18.24 3.85
CA ALA A 417 -13.18 17.08 3.89
C ALA A 417 -12.52 15.83 4.49
N SER A 418 -11.19 15.70 4.40
CA SER A 418 -10.48 14.55 4.95
C SER A 418 -10.45 14.58 6.49
N ILE A 419 -10.44 15.78 7.08
CA ILE A 419 -10.49 15.99 8.53
C ILE A 419 -11.77 15.39 9.11
N ASP A 420 -12.93 15.71 8.52
CA ASP A 420 -14.23 15.23 9.01
C ASP A 420 -14.33 13.71 8.95
N THR A 421 -13.94 13.12 7.80
CA THR A 421 -13.97 11.67 7.62
C THR A 421 -12.98 10.95 8.54
N PHE A 422 -11.79 11.53 8.75
CA PHE A 422 -10.80 10.99 9.66
C PHE A 422 -11.28 11.03 11.11
N LEU A 423 -11.81 12.16 11.57
CA LEU A 423 -12.35 12.28 12.93
C LEU A 423 -13.48 11.30 13.19
N ALA A 424 -14.41 11.16 12.24
CA ALA A 424 -15.51 10.21 12.35
C ALA A 424 -15.00 8.77 12.46
N GLU A 425 -14.03 8.39 11.63
CA GLU A 425 -13.50 7.03 11.59
C GLU A 425 -12.66 6.68 12.82
N ILE A 426 -11.77 7.58 13.23
CA ILE A 426 -10.93 7.37 14.42
C ILE A 426 -11.78 7.25 15.69
N LYS A 427 -12.85 8.04 15.80
CA LYS A 427 -13.81 7.92 16.90
C LYS A 427 -14.58 6.61 16.84
N ARG A 428 -15.06 6.20 15.65
CA ARG A 428 -15.77 4.94 15.44
C ARG A 428 -14.93 3.73 15.81
N LEU A 429 -13.65 3.74 15.43
CA LEU A 429 -12.69 2.67 15.76
C LEU A 429 -12.15 2.73 17.20
N GLY A 430 -12.40 3.83 17.93
CA GLY A 430 -12.00 3.99 19.33
C GLY A 430 -10.54 4.44 19.57
N PHE A 431 -9.84 4.95 18.56
CA PHE A 431 -8.42 5.35 18.66
C PHE A 431 -8.23 6.86 18.88
N ILE A 432 -8.99 7.44 19.82
CA ILE A 432 -9.01 8.90 20.07
C ILE A 432 -7.66 9.50 20.49
N ASN A 433 -6.73 8.68 21.00
CA ASN A 433 -5.37 9.11 21.33
C ASN A 433 -4.58 9.60 20.10
N ILE A 434 -4.94 9.16 18.89
CA ILE A 434 -4.31 9.60 17.65
C ILE A 434 -4.57 11.09 17.39
N LEU A 435 -5.65 11.64 17.94
CA LEU A 435 -6.03 13.04 17.71
C LEU A 435 -5.06 14.04 18.36
N THR A 436 -4.15 13.59 19.23
CA THR A 436 -3.11 14.43 19.85
C THR A 436 -1.83 14.52 19.02
N LEU A 437 -1.73 13.76 17.92
CA LEU A 437 -0.56 13.81 17.05
C LEU A 437 -0.43 15.18 16.37
N PRO A 438 0.81 15.65 16.09
CA PRO A 438 0.99 16.83 15.27
C PRO A 438 0.51 16.56 13.84
N PHE A 439 0.12 17.60 13.12
CA PHE A 439 -0.44 17.48 11.77
C PHE A 439 0.25 18.38 10.74
N SER A 440 0.07 18.07 9.47
CA SER A 440 0.38 18.96 8.35
C SER A 440 -0.82 19.09 7.42
N TYR A 441 -0.83 20.15 6.64
CA TYR A 441 -1.95 20.55 5.79
C TYR A 441 -1.47 20.96 4.40
N THR A 442 -2.38 20.88 3.43
CA THR A 442 -2.12 21.21 2.03
C THR A 442 -2.49 22.65 1.67
N ASP A 443 -3.37 23.28 2.45
CA ASP A 443 -3.81 24.64 2.21
C ASP A 443 -4.28 25.35 3.49
N VAL A 444 -4.32 26.69 3.43
CA VAL A 444 -4.71 27.56 4.56
C VAL A 444 -6.14 27.31 5.07
N PRO A 445 -7.16 27.08 4.21
CA PRO A 445 -8.49 26.67 4.68
C PRO A 445 -8.48 25.39 5.52
N THR A 446 -7.65 24.41 5.17
CA THR A 446 -7.49 23.14 5.89
C THR A 446 -6.84 23.37 7.25
N LEU A 447 -5.81 24.21 7.34
CA LEU A 447 -5.21 24.64 8.62
C LEU A 447 -6.26 25.26 9.55
N HIS A 448 -7.01 26.26 9.07
CA HIS A 448 -8.03 26.93 9.89
C HIS A 448 -9.09 25.96 10.39
N TYR A 449 -9.51 25.02 9.54
CA TYR A 449 -10.50 24.03 9.94
C TYR A 449 -9.94 23.02 10.95
N ALA A 450 -8.71 22.54 10.76
CA ALA A 450 -8.03 21.65 11.69
C ALA A 450 -7.93 22.28 13.09
N ASN A 451 -7.52 23.55 13.17
CA ASN A 451 -7.50 24.33 14.41
C ASN A 451 -8.89 24.44 15.05
N LYS A 452 -9.93 24.69 14.26
CA LYS A 452 -11.30 24.81 14.76
C LYS A 452 -11.81 23.50 15.40
N VAL A 453 -11.34 22.35 14.93
CA VAL A 453 -11.79 21.02 15.41
C VAL A 453 -10.82 20.36 16.39
N GLY A 454 -9.81 21.10 16.89
CA GLY A 454 -8.96 20.69 18.01
C GLY A 454 -7.54 20.22 17.67
N PHE A 455 -7.10 20.35 16.42
CA PHE A 455 -5.70 20.09 16.05
C PHE A 455 -4.90 21.38 16.12
N HIS A 456 -3.99 21.50 17.09
CA HIS A 456 -3.25 22.74 17.34
C HIS A 456 -1.73 22.65 17.12
N SER A 457 -1.19 21.44 16.94
CA SER A 457 0.25 21.22 16.82
C SER A 457 0.62 20.89 15.37
N VAL A 458 1.38 21.76 14.71
CA VAL A 458 1.83 21.55 13.33
C VAL A 458 3.15 20.80 13.32
N ASP A 459 3.27 19.76 12.48
CA ASP A 459 4.55 19.10 12.19
C ASP A 459 5.35 19.94 11.19
N HIS A 460 6.29 20.73 11.70
CA HIS A 460 7.08 21.65 10.88
C HIS A 460 7.97 20.96 9.84
N GLN A 461 8.57 19.81 10.18
CA GLN A 461 9.44 19.07 9.25
C GLN A 461 8.65 18.57 8.04
N LEU A 462 7.48 17.99 8.31
CA LEU A 462 6.59 17.48 7.28
C LEU A 462 5.96 18.63 6.47
N GLN A 463 5.58 19.72 7.15
CA GLN A 463 5.03 20.92 6.51
C GLN A 463 6.04 21.58 5.56
N GLU A 464 7.31 21.70 5.95
CA GLU A 464 8.36 22.25 5.08
C GLU A 464 8.55 21.38 3.83
N THR A 465 8.51 20.06 3.98
CA THR A 465 8.62 19.12 2.86
C THR A 465 7.45 19.24 1.89
N LEU A 466 6.22 19.45 2.40
CA LEU A 466 5.04 19.70 1.56
C LEU A 466 5.18 21.02 0.78
N MET A 467 5.59 22.10 1.45
CA MET A 467 5.66 23.45 0.86
C MET A 467 6.78 23.61 -0.16
N LYS A 468 7.92 22.90 -0.01
CA LYS A 468 9.03 22.93 -0.98
C LYS A 468 8.63 22.50 -2.40
N LYS A 469 7.56 21.72 -2.58
CA LYS A 469 7.12 21.25 -3.90
C LYS A 469 6.06 22.15 -4.55
N ASP A 470 5.26 22.87 -3.76
CA ASP A 470 4.34 23.88 -4.33
C ASP A 470 5.10 24.98 -5.07
N MET A 471 6.35 25.27 -4.65
CA MET A 471 7.27 26.18 -5.36
C MET A 471 7.87 25.61 -6.66
N VAL A 472 7.75 24.30 -6.93
CA VAL A 472 8.26 23.65 -8.16
C VAL A 472 7.14 23.43 -9.19
N ARG A 473 5.87 23.67 -8.79
CA ARG A 473 4.68 23.55 -9.65
C ARG A 473 4.02 24.89 -9.99
N GLN A 474 4.39 25.98 -9.33
CA GLN A 474 4.13 27.35 -9.77
C GLN A 474 5.24 27.79 -10.73
#